data_AF-C0JPM7-F1
#
_entry.id   AF-C0JPM7-F1
#
_cell.length_a   1.000
_cell.length_b   1.000
_cell.length_c   1.000
_cell.angle_alpha   90.00
_cell.angle_beta   90.00
_cell.angle_gamma   90.00
#
_symmetry.space_group_name_H-M   'P 1'
#
loop_
_entity.id
_entity.type
_entity.pdbx_description
1 polymer ?
#
loop_
_entity_poly.entity_id
_entity_poly.type
_entity_poly.pdbx_seq_one_letter_code
_entity_poly.pdbx_strand_id
1 'polypeptide(L)' 'VGEDGTASFTITDKQIPLTGSQSIIGRAVVVHADPDDLGKGGHELSKSTGNAGGRIACGIIGLQG' A
#
# COMPACT_ATOMS: atom_id res chain seq x y z
N VAL A 1 4.95 -12.11 5.84
CA VAL A 1 5.94 -12.62 4.87
C VAL A 1 6.35 -14.00 5.34
N GLY A 2 6.35 -14.99 4.47
CA GLY A 2 6.86 -16.32 4.77
C GLY A 2 8.37 -16.28 5.01
N GLU A 3 8.94 -17.33 5.58
CA GLU A 3 10.38 -17.45 5.81
C GLU A 3 11.21 -17.34 4.52
N ASP A 4 10.57 -17.60 3.37
CA ASP A 4 11.13 -17.49 2.02
C ASP A 4 11.08 -16.07 1.43
N GLY A 5 10.53 -15.09 2.13
CA GLY A 5 10.35 -13.73 1.62
C GLY A 5 9.07 -13.54 0.80
N THR A 6 8.21 -14.56 0.67
CA THR A 6 6.98 -14.47 -0.13
C THR A 6 5.81 -13.92 0.69
N ALA A 7 4.98 -13.08 0.06
CA ALA A 7 3.69 -12.66 0.61
C ALA A 7 2.57 -13.03 -0.38
N SER A 8 1.61 -13.82 0.10
CA SER A 8 0.38 -14.14 -0.63
C SER A 8 -0.80 -13.77 0.26
N PHE A 9 -1.65 -12.84 -0.21
CA PHE A 9 -2.74 -12.29 0.57
C PHE A 9 -3.88 -11.78 -0.33
N THR A 10 -5.07 -11.72 0.25
CA THR A 10 -6.28 -11.14 -0.37
C THR A 10 -6.84 -10.07 0.54
N ILE A 11 -7.12 -8.89 -0.02
CA ILE A 11 -7.69 -7.75 0.70
C ILE A 11 -8.97 -7.31 -0.02
N THR A 12 -10.03 -7.08 0.75
CA THR A 12 -11.28 -6.47 0.28
C THR A 12 -11.49 -5.15 1.01
N ASP A 13 -11.57 -4.05 0.28
CA ASP A 13 -11.72 -2.70 0.85
C ASP A 13 -12.74 -1.88 0.05
N LYS A 14 -13.46 -0.98 0.75
CA LYS A 14 -14.58 -0.19 0.19
C LYS A 14 -14.17 1.22 -0.25
N GLN A 15 -12.93 1.63 0.01
CA GLN A 15 -12.38 2.97 -0.24
C GLN A 15 -11.38 3.00 -1.39
N ILE A 16 -11.18 1.87 -2.09
CA ILE A 16 -10.28 1.73 -3.24
C ILE A 16 -11.05 1.41 -4.54
N PRO A 17 -11.98 2.28 -5.00
CA PRO A 17 -12.82 1.99 -6.16
C PRO A 17 -12.02 1.94 -7.47
N LEU A 18 -12.47 1.12 -8.43
CA LEU A 18 -11.87 1.02 -9.77
C LEU A 18 -12.55 1.94 -10.80
N THR A 19 -13.63 2.63 -10.43
CA THR A 19 -14.40 3.53 -11.31
C THR A 19 -14.79 4.83 -10.57
N GLY A 20 -15.30 5.83 -11.31
CA GLY A 20 -15.71 7.11 -10.74
C GLY A 20 -14.53 8.07 -10.45
N SER A 21 -14.84 9.20 -9.79
CA SER A 21 -13.88 10.29 -9.56
C SER A 21 -12.75 9.95 -8.59
N GLN A 22 -12.97 8.96 -7.70
CA GLN A 22 -11.97 8.46 -6.76
C GLN A 22 -11.24 7.21 -7.27
N SER A 23 -11.41 6.86 -8.56
CA SER A 23 -10.77 5.67 -9.13
C SER A 23 -9.27 5.63 -8.84
N ILE A 24 -8.78 4.44 -8.50
CA ILE A 24 -7.36 4.17 -8.31
C ILE A 24 -6.65 3.77 -9.61
N ILE A 25 -7.38 3.56 -10.72
CA ILE A 25 -6.79 3.27 -12.02
C ILE A 25 -5.84 4.42 -12.42
N GLY A 26 -4.64 4.06 -12.89
CA GLY A 26 -3.58 5.02 -13.20
C GLY A 26 -2.76 5.52 -12.01
N ARG A 27 -3.14 5.18 -10.76
CA ARG A 27 -2.30 5.37 -9.56
C ARG A 27 -1.32 4.21 -9.41
N ALA A 28 -0.47 4.28 -8.39
CA ALA A 28 0.48 3.23 -8.05
C ALA A 28 0.13 2.53 -6.73
N VAL A 29 0.35 1.21 -6.68
CA VAL A 29 0.51 0.47 -5.42
C VAL A 29 1.99 0.47 -5.05
N VAL A 30 2.30 0.57 -3.77
CA VAL A 30 3.67 0.62 -3.24
C VAL A 30 3.81 -0.38 -2.10
N VAL A 31 4.89 -1.17 -2.13
CA VAL A 31 5.34 -1.99 -1.01
C VAL A 31 6.52 -1.28 -0.35
N HIS A 32 6.48 -1.21 0.97
CA HIS A 32 7.44 -0.48 1.79
C HIS A 32 8.46 -1.41 2.45
N ALA A 33 9.62 -0.86 2.84
CA ALA A 33 10.72 -1.60 3.45
C ALA A 33 10.41 -2.01 4.89
N ASP A 34 9.73 -1.13 5.64
CA ASP A 34 9.48 -1.28 7.05
C ASP A 34 7.97 -1.42 7.33
N PRO A 35 7.57 -1.97 8.49
CA PRO A 35 6.17 -2.07 8.87
C PRO A 35 5.50 -0.70 9.00
N ASP A 36 4.27 -0.59 8.48
CA ASP A 36 3.39 0.55 8.75
C ASP A 36 2.92 0.51 10.21
N ASP A 37 3.19 1.57 10.96
CA ASP A 37 2.83 1.71 12.38
C ASP A 37 1.35 2.11 12.60
N LEU A 38 0.58 2.25 11.53
CA LEU A 38 -0.84 2.56 11.49
C LEU A 38 -1.20 3.91 12.13
N GLY A 39 -0.26 4.85 12.16
CA GLY A 39 -0.41 6.15 12.81
C GLY A 39 -0.24 6.12 14.32
N LYS A 40 0.22 4.99 14.89
CA LYS A 40 0.25 4.75 16.35
C LYS A 40 1.67 4.69 16.93
N GLY A 41 2.70 4.79 16.09
CA GLY A 41 4.10 4.65 16.53
C GLY A 41 4.69 5.84 17.29
N GLY A 42 4.03 7.00 17.29
CA GLY A 42 4.50 8.21 17.99
C GLY A 42 5.66 8.95 17.29
N HIS A 43 6.08 8.48 16.12
CA HIS A 43 7.05 9.16 15.26
C HIS A 43 6.39 10.34 14.54
N GLU A 44 7.17 11.36 14.16
CA GLU A 44 6.64 12.52 13.43
C GLU A 44 5.98 12.13 12.10
N LEU A 45 6.44 11.03 11.49
CA LEU A 45 5.93 10.49 10.23
C LEU A 45 4.78 9.48 10.39
N SER A 46 4.43 9.07 11.62
CA SER A 46 3.40 8.05 11.88
C SER A 46 2.06 8.47 11.28
N LYS A 47 1.60 9.70 11.56
CA LYS A 47 0.27 10.18 11.13
C LYS A 47 0.16 10.47 9.63
N SER A 48 1.28 10.51 8.89
CA SER A 48 1.31 10.84 7.47
C SER A 48 1.63 9.64 6.57
N THR A 49 2.57 8.79 6.99
CA THR A 49 3.11 7.70 6.15
C THR A 49 3.21 6.36 6.88
N GLY A 50 2.70 6.29 8.12
CA GLY A 50 2.86 5.11 8.95
C GLY A 50 4.31 4.80 9.33
N ASN A 51 5.23 5.73 9.07
CA ASN A 51 6.66 5.52 9.25
C ASN A 51 7.22 4.24 8.56
N ALA A 52 6.62 3.83 7.43
CA ALA A 52 6.94 2.57 6.76
C ALA A 52 8.27 2.57 5.96
N GLY A 53 9.07 3.64 6.06
CA GLY A 53 10.37 3.72 5.40
C GLY A 53 10.30 3.75 3.87
N GLY A 54 11.35 3.21 3.24
CA GLY A 54 11.58 3.28 1.79
C GLY A 54 10.57 2.51 0.94
N ARG A 55 10.44 2.88 -0.34
CA ARG A 55 9.54 2.22 -1.32
C ARG A 55 10.31 1.14 -2.08
N ILE A 56 10.14 -0.13 -1.70
CA ILE A 56 10.96 -1.25 -2.24
C ILE A 56 10.41 -1.84 -3.54
N ALA A 57 9.11 -1.69 -3.80
CA ALA A 57 8.49 -2.03 -5.06
C ALA A 57 7.28 -1.14 -5.32
N CYS A 58 7.01 -0.86 -6.60
CA CYS A 58 5.80 -0.16 -7.01
C CYS A 58 5.33 -0.62 -8.39
N GLY A 59 4.04 -0.42 -8.67
CA GLY A 59 3.45 -0.75 -9.96
C GLY A 59 2.20 0.09 -10.22
N ILE A 60 1.99 0.47 -11.48
CA ILE A 60 0.81 1.20 -11.91
C ILE A 60 -0.39 0.25 -11.97
N ILE A 61 -1.53 0.71 -11.47
CA ILE A 61 -2.81 -0.01 -11.55
C ILE A 61 -3.39 0.23 -12.94
N GLY A 62 -3.15 -0.73 -13.84
CA GLY A 62 -3.68 -0.73 -15.20
C GLY A 62 -5.07 -1.34 -15.31
N LEU A 63 -5.76 -1.03 -16.40
CA LEU A 63 -6.96 -1.78 -16.80
C LEU A 63 -6.54 -3.14 -17.33
N GLN A 64 -7.26 -4.18 -16.92
CA GLN A 64 -7.14 -5.53 -17.45
C GLN A 64 -8.47 -5.90 -18.12
N GLY A 65 -8.40 -6.49 -19.32
CA GLY A 65 -9.54 -6.99 -20.08
C GLY A 65 -9.45 -8.47 -20.35
#